data_AF-A0A2J8L4T6-F1
#
_entry.id   AF-A0A2J8L4T6-F1
#
_cell.length_a   1.000
_cell.length_b   1.000
_cell.length_c   1.000
_cell.angle_alpha   90.00
_cell.angle_beta   90.00
_cell.angle_gamma   90.00
#
_symmetry.space_group_name_H-M   'P 1'
#
loop_
_entity.id
_entity.type
_entity.pdbx_description
1 polymer ?
#
loop_
_entity_poly.entity_id
_entity_poly.type
_entity_poly.pdbx_seq_one_letter_code
_entity_poly.pdbx_strand_id
1 'polypeptide(L)'
;IMLLERTLQLKEEENKRLNQRLMSQSMSSVSSRHSEKIAIRDFQVGDLVLIILDERHDNYVLFTVSPTLYFLHSESLPALDLKPASGASRRPWVLGKVMEKEYCQAKKCSFITPKTAGHLFMQKSA
;
A
#
# COMPACT_ATOMS: atom_id res chain seq x y z
N ILE A 1 -2.27 -56.50 -4.86
CA ILE A 1 -3.38 -55.92 -4.06
C ILE A 1 -2.80 -55.05 -2.93
N MET A 2 -2.06 -55.60 -1.95
CA MET A 2 -1.46 -54.82 -0.84
C MET A 2 -0.59 -53.61 -1.24
N LEU A 3 0.22 -53.71 -2.32
CA LEU A 3 1.06 -52.59 -2.78
C LEU A 3 0.23 -51.42 -3.33
N LEU A 4 -0.86 -51.74 -4.04
CA LEU A 4 -1.77 -50.74 -4.59
C LEU A 4 -2.57 -50.06 -3.47
N GLU A 5 -3.03 -50.82 -2.48
CA GLU A 5 -3.72 -50.28 -1.29
C GLU A 5 -2.81 -49.32 -0.51
N ARG A 6 -1.54 -49.70 -0.30
CA ARG A 6 -0.56 -48.81 0.34
C ARG A 6 -0.29 -47.54 -0.47
N THR A 7 -0.21 -47.67 -1.78
CA THR A 7 0.00 -46.51 -2.67
C THR A 7 -1.21 -45.58 -2.67
N LEU A 8 -2.42 -46.14 -2.64
CA LEU A 8 -3.67 -45.38 -2.56
C LEU A 8 -3.75 -44.59 -1.23
N GLN A 9 -3.45 -45.24 -0.10
CA GLN A 9 -3.40 -44.56 1.20
C GLN A 9 -2.42 -43.39 1.22
N LEU A 10 -1.20 -43.59 0.71
CA LEU A 10 -0.21 -42.51 0.62
C LEU A 10 -0.70 -41.35 -0.24
N LYS A 11 -1.40 -41.64 -1.34
CA LYS A 11 -1.98 -40.62 -2.22
C LYS A 11 -3.17 -39.88 -1.58
N GLU A 12 -4.02 -40.58 -0.84
CA GLU A 12 -5.11 -39.96 -0.07
C GLU A 12 -4.57 -39.04 1.02
N GLU A 13 -3.52 -39.46 1.72
CA GLU A 13 -2.89 -38.67 2.77
C GLU A 13 -2.19 -37.42 2.21
N GLU A 14 -1.50 -37.56 1.09
CA GLU A 14 -0.93 -36.44 0.34
C GLU A 14 -2.02 -35.45 -0.13
N ASN A 15 -3.14 -35.97 -0.67
CA ASN A 15 -4.25 -35.16 -1.14
C ASN A 15 -4.92 -34.39 0.02
N LYS A 16 -5.14 -35.06 1.16
CA LYS A 16 -5.65 -34.44 2.38
C LYS A 16 -4.74 -33.32 2.88
N ARG A 17 -3.42 -33.55 2.88
CA ARG A 17 -2.42 -32.55 3.27
C ARG A 17 -2.42 -31.35 2.32
N LEU A 18 -2.52 -31.57 1.01
CA LEU A 18 -2.60 -30.50 0.01
C LEU A 18 -3.88 -29.68 0.16
N ASN A 19 -5.03 -30.34 0.35
CA ASN A 19 -6.31 -29.67 0.59
C ASN A 19 -6.28 -28.82 1.86
N GLN A 20 -5.69 -29.30 2.96
CA GLN A 20 -5.52 -28.50 4.18
C GLN A 20 -4.67 -27.25 3.95
N ARG A 21 -3.57 -27.37 3.19
CA ARG A 21 -2.74 -26.21 2.83
C ARG A 21 -3.52 -25.20 2.00
N LEU A 22 -4.26 -25.66 1.01
CA LEU A 22 -5.10 -24.80 0.17
C LEU A 22 -6.15 -24.07 1.01
N MET A 23 -6.82 -24.77 1.93
CA MET A 23 -7.80 -24.18 2.85
C MET A 23 -7.16 -23.09 3.74
N SER A 24 -5.97 -23.35 4.27
CA SER A 24 -5.23 -22.39 5.10
C SER A 24 -4.80 -21.15 4.33
N GLN A 25 -4.37 -21.30 3.07
CA GLN A 25 -4.01 -20.18 2.20
C GLN A 25 -5.24 -19.33 1.86
N SER A 26 -6.36 -19.96 1.48
CA SER A 26 -7.59 -19.25 1.14
C SER A 26 -8.10 -18.39 2.31
N MET A 27 -8.13 -18.93 3.54
CA MET A 27 -8.59 -18.19 4.72
C MET A 27 -7.62 -17.07 5.14
N SER A 28 -6.31 -17.27 4.98
CA SER A 28 -5.31 -16.23 5.30
C SER A 28 -5.43 -14.97 4.43
N SER A 29 -5.87 -15.12 3.17
CA SER A 29 -6.02 -14.01 2.22
C SER A 29 -7.27 -13.14 2.43
N VAL A 30 -8.27 -13.65 3.16
CA VAL A 30 -9.51 -12.93 3.47
C VAL A 30 -9.36 -12.08 4.72
N SER A 31 -8.61 -12.56 5.73
CA SER A 31 -8.39 -11.84 6.98
C SER A 31 -7.51 -10.59 6.84
N SER A 32 -6.59 -10.53 5.86
CA SER A 32 -5.72 -9.36 5.67
C SER A 32 -6.40 -8.18 4.97
N ARG A 33 -7.47 -8.42 4.20
CA ARG A 33 -8.15 -7.39 3.38
C ARG A 33 -8.91 -6.33 4.18
N HIS A 34 -9.10 -6.55 5.48
CA HIS A 34 -9.78 -5.64 6.42
C HIS A 34 -8.89 -5.18 7.58
N SER A 35 -7.57 -5.37 7.48
CA SER A 35 -6.65 -4.84 8.47
C SER A 35 -6.59 -3.32 8.34
N GLU A 36 -7.21 -2.57 9.25
CA GLU A 36 -7.12 -1.09 9.40
C GLU A 36 -5.70 -0.63 9.85
N LYS A 37 -4.66 -1.32 9.38
CA LYS A 37 -3.27 -0.99 9.68
C LYS A 37 -2.75 -0.04 8.63
N ILE A 38 -2.06 1.00 9.10
CA ILE A 38 -1.38 1.96 8.24
C ILE A 38 -0.05 1.36 7.78
N ALA A 39 0.13 1.25 6.47
CA ALA A 39 1.42 0.91 5.88
C ALA A 39 2.37 2.11 6.06
N ILE A 40 3.62 1.83 6.44
CA ILE A 40 4.68 2.84 6.65
C ILE A 40 5.88 2.63 5.71
N ARG A 41 5.86 1.55 4.93
CA ARG A 41 6.89 1.15 3.96
C ARG A 41 6.28 0.20 2.93
N ASP A 42 6.96 0.04 1.79
CA ASP A 42 6.64 -0.96 0.76
C ASP A 42 5.20 -0.86 0.21
N PHE A 43 4.71 0.38 0.07
CA PHE A 43 3.33 0.70 -0.30
C PHE A 43 2.83 -0.05 -1.53
N GLN A 44 1.74 -0.80 -1.37
CA GLN A 44 1.00 -1.46 -2.43
C GLN A 44 -0.35 -0.79 -2.69
N VAL A 45 -0.89 -1.01 -3.88
CA VAL A 45 -2.25 -0.60 -4.22
C VAL A 45 -3.23 -1.28 -3.28
N GLY A 46 -4.11 -0.50 -2.65
CA GLY A 46 -5.05 -0.96 -1.63
C GLY A 46 -4.55 -0.83 -0.19
N ASP A 47 -3.29 -0.43 0.03
CA ASP A 47 -2.81 -0.18 1.39
C ASP A 47 -3.38 1.12 1.97
N LEU A 48 -3.70 1.11 3.25
CA LEU A 48 -4.06 2.30 4.02
C LEU A 48 -2.77 3.04 4.39
N VAL A 49 -2.70 4.34 4.10
CA VAL A 49 -1.53 5.17 4.35
C VAL A 49 -1.92 6.47 5.05
N LEU A 50 -0.98 7.00 5.85
CA LEU A 50 -1.13 8.30 6.48
C LEU A 50 -0.46 9.36 5.61
N ILE A 51 -1.24 10.38 5.24
CA ILE A 51 -0.78 11.53 4.47
C ILE A 51 -0.70 12.70 5.43
N ILE A 52 0.46 13.34 5.52
CA ILE A 52 0.74 14.46 6.42
C ILE A 52 1.09 15.69 5.60
N LEU A 53 0.73 16.86 6.10
CA LEU A 53 1.19 18.13 5.55
C LEU A 53 2.63 18.38 6.01
N ASP A 54 3.56 18.51 5.08
CA ASP A 54 4.92 18.95 5.37
C ASP A 54 4.99 20.48 5.24
N GLU A 55 5.12 21.17 6.38
CA GLU A 55 5.21 22.63 6.44
C GLU A 55 6.45 23.18 5.72
N ARG A 56 7.53 22.39 5.59
CA ARG A 56 8.75 22.83 4.89
C ARG A 56 8.56 22.92 3.39
N HIS A 57 7.72 22.04 2.84
CA HIS A 57 7.46 21.93 1.42
C HIS A 57 6.10 22.50 1.01
N ASP A 58 5.27 22.93 1.98
CA ASP A 58 3.87 23.35 1.82
C ASP A 58 3.01 22.32 1.03
N ASN A 59 3.40 21.05 1.10
CA ASN A 59 2.86 19.96 0.29
C ASN A 59 2.52 18.73 1.16
N TYR A 60 1.58 17.92 0.68
CA TYR A 60 1.21 16.68 1.35
C TYR A 60 2.15 15.54 0.95
N VAL A 61 2.68 14.84 1.95
CA VAL A 61 3.60 13.71 1.79
C VAL A 61 3.07 12.51 2.56
N LEU A 62 3.43 11.30 2.13
CA LEU A 62 3.11 10.12 2.93
C LEU A 62 4.06 9.99 4.12
N PHE A 63 3.51 9.59 5.25
CA PHE A 63 4.29 9.16 6.40
C PHE A 63 4.98 7.83 6.07
N THR A 64 6.31 7.87 5.98
CA THR A 64 7.13 6.68 5.74
C THR A 64 8.36 6.68 6.62
N VAL A 65 8.79 5.47 7.01
CA VAL A 65 10.08 5.26 7.71
C VAL A 65 11.25 5.10 6.73
N SER A 66 10.99 5.14 5.42
CA SER A 66 11.99 5.03 4.38
C SER A 66 12.70 6.36 4.08
N PRO A 67 13.92 6.34 3.55
CA PRO A 67 14.61 7.55 3.07
C PRO A 67 13.96 8.15 1.81
N THR A 68 13.11 7.37 1.14
CA THR A 68 12.34 7.75 -0.06
C THR A 68 11.11 8.56 0.35
N LEU A 69 10.97 9.78 -0.18
CA LEU A 69 9.78 10.59 0.01
C LEU A 69 8.76 10.26 -1.09
N TYR A 70 7.49 10.15 -0.69
CA TYR A 70 6.38 9.97 -1.59
C TYR A 70 5.47 11.19 -1.51
N PHE A 71 5.34 11.89 -2.64
CA PHE A 71 4.52 13.08 -2.74
C PHE A 71 3.12 12.69 -3.20
N LEU A 72 2.11 13.35 -2.62
CA LEU A 72 0.74 13.21 -3.07
C LEU A 72 0.57 13.93 -4.41
N HIS A 73 -0.04 13.25 -5.39
CA HIS A 73 -0.36 13.89 -6.66
C HIS A 73 -1.49 14.93 -6.49
N SER A 74 -1.41 16.06 -7.19
CA SER A 74 -2.39 17.15 -7.08
C SER A 74 -3.81 16.73 -7.47
N GLU A 75 -3.96 15.82 -8.44
CA GLU A 75 -5.23 15.19 -8.84
C GLU A 75 -5.92 14.44 -7.68
N SER A 76 -5.17 13.99 -6.68
CA SER A 76 -5.73 13.29 -5.51
C SER A 76 -6.14 14.23 -4.38
N LEU A 77 -5.81 15.53 -4.44
CA LEU A 77 -6.21 16.51 -3.43
C LEU A 77 -7.74 16.64 -3.32
N PRO A 78 -8.52 16.78 -4.42
CA PRO A 78 -9.97 16.86 -4.35
C PRO A 78 -10.58 15.55 -3.82
N ALA A 79 -10.02 14.40 -4.19
CA ALA A 79 -10.49 13.09 -3.75
C ALA A 79 -10.33 12.86 -2.24
N LEU A 80 -9.40 13.59 -1.60
CA LEU A 80 -9.13 13.54 -0.16
C LEU A 80 -9.74 14.72 0.61
N ASP A 81 -10.51 15.58 -0.06
CA ASP A 81 -11.02 16.85 0.48
C ASP A 81 -9.90 17.78 1.02
N LEU A 82 -8.71 17.70 0.44
CA LEU A 82 -7.56 18.53 0.78
C LEU A 82 -7.51 19.77 -0.10
N LYS A 83 -7.24 20.93 0.51
CA LYS A 83 -7.11 22.21 -0.23
C LYS A 83 -5.63 22.46 -0.58
N PRO A 84 -5.32 22.88 -1.84
CA PRO A 84 -3.96 23.16 -2.28
C PRO A 84 -3.37 24.48 -1.71
N ALA A 85 -4.19 25.42 -1.22
CA ALA A 85 -3.77 26.79 -0.90
C ALA A 85 -3.71 27.10 0.61
N SER A 86 -2.75 27.96 0.97
CA SER A 86 -2.47 28.48 2.31
C SER A 86 -3.47 29.60 2.61
N GLY A 87 -4.39 29.38 3.54
CA GLY A 87 -5.39 30.39 3.90
C GLY A 87 -6.64 29.89 4.61
N ALA A 88 -6.96 28.60 4.47
CA ALA A 88 -7.94 27.92 5.32
C ALA A 88 -7.24 26.88 6.18
N SER A 89 -7.80 26.54 7.35
CA SER A 89 -7.33 25.47 8.24
C SER A 89 -7.09 24.18 7.44
N ARG A 90 -5.86 23.98 6.96
CA ARG A 90 -5.44 22.77 6.26
C ARG A 90 -5.50 21.63 7.28
N ARG A 91 -6.03 20.48 6.88
CA ARG A 91 -6.01 19.31 7.75
C ARG A 91 -4.55 18.88 7.90
N PRO A 92 -4.03 18.74 9.13
CA PRO A 92 -2.62 18.42 9.34
C PRO A 92 -2.26 17.03 8.81
N TRP A 93 -3.25 16.13 8.79
CA TRP A 93 -3.11 14.78 8.25
C TRP A 93 -4.46 14.26 7.75
N VAL A 94 -4.40 13.26 6.87
CA VAL A 94 -5.56 12.50 6.39
C VAL A 94 -5.16 11.05 6.14
N LEU A 95 -6.12 10.14 6.29
CA LEU A 95 -5.95 8.74 5.90
C LEU A 95 -6.43 8.56 4.45
N GLY A 96 -5.60 7.94 3.64
CA GLY A 96 -5.89 7.62 2.25
C GLY A 96 -5.57 6.17 1.95
N LYS A 97 -6.18 5.65 0.89
CA LYS A 97 -5.88 4.34 0.34
C LYS A 97 -5.12 4.51 -0.97
N VAL A 98 -4.03 3.77 -1.14
CA VAL A 98 -3.22 3.82 -2.36
C VAL A 98 -4.03 3.29 -3.52
N MET A 99 -4.28 4.13 -4.52
CA MET A 99 -4.99 3.74 -5.73
C MET A 99 -4.03 3.38 -6.85
N GLU A 100 -3.00 4.20 -7.03
CA GLU A 100 -2.03 4.01 -8.11
C GLU A 100 -0.66 4.53 -7.66
N LYS A 101 0.41 3.89 -8.18
CA LYS A 101 1.79 4.28 -7.89
C LYS A 101 2.53 4.61 -9.17
N GLU A 102 3.03 5.84 -9.28
CA GLU A 102 3.88 6.27 -10.39
C GLU A 102 5.28 6.61 -9.87
N TYR A 103 6.29 5.88 -10.33
CA TYR A 103 7.66 6.18 -9.99
C TYR A 103 8.19 7.26 -10.91
N CYS A 104 8.39 8.46 -10.38
CA CYS A 104 9.00 9.54 -11.13
C CYS A 104 10.50 9.63 -10.81
N GLN A 105 11.34 9.58 -11.84
CA GLN A 105 12.72 10.05 -11.72
C GLN A 105 12.75 11.52 -12.13
N ALA A 106 13.16 12.40 -11.22
CA ALA A 106 13.36 13.80 -11.54
C ALA A 106 14.42 13.94 -12.64
N LYS A 107 14.00 14.14 -13.90
CA LYS A 107 14.89 14.58 -14.98
C LYS A 107 15.07 16.09 -14.84
N LYS A 108 16.25 16.49 -14.34
CA LYS A 108 16.72 17.88 -14.18
C LYS A 108 15.93 18.73 -13.17
N CYS A 109 16.49 18.88 -11.97
CA CYS A 109 16.27 20.06 -11.14
C CYS A 109 17.59 20.44 -10.46
N SER A 110 18.14 21.61 -10.78
CA SER A 110 19.48 22.06 -10.41
C SER A 110 19.71 22.33 -8.91
N PHE A 111 18.75 22.01 -8.04
CA PHE A 111 18.83 22.29 -6.59
C PHE A 111 18.42 21.12 -5.69
N ILE A 112 18.13 19.94 -6.25
CA ILE A 112 17.74 18.78 -5.43
C ILE A 112 18.47 17.56 -5.96
N THR A 113 19.37 17.00 -5.15
CA THR A 113 20.00 15.69 -5.38
C THR A 113 18.96 14.66 -5.87
N PRO A 114 19.34 13.67 -6.71
CA PRO A 114 18.43 12.69 -7.28
C PRO A 114 17.86 11.78 -6.18
N LYS A 115 16.86 12.26 -5.45
CA LYS A 115 16.01 11.45 -4.61
C LYS A 115 14.95 10.89 -5.55
N THR A 116 14.96 9.58 -5.73
CA THR A 116 13.85 8.85 -6.34
C THR A 116 12.60 9.26 -5.57
N ALA A 117 11.69 9.99 -6.20
CA ALA A 117 10.48 10.48 -5.57
C ALA A 117 9.31 9.82 -6.28
N GLY A 118 8.54 8.99 -5.55
CA GLY A 118 7.32 8.41 -6.11
C GLY A 118 6.19 9.43 -6.00
N HIS A 119 5.42 9.60 -7.07
CA HIS A 119 4.10 10.21 -6.98
C HIS A 119 3.09 9.09 -6.76
N LEU A 120 2.20 9.29 -5.79
CA LEU A 120 1.16 8.32 -5.50
C LEU A 120 -0.21 8.97 -5.63
N PHE A 121 -1.11 8.27 -6.32
CA PHE A 121 -2.51 8.62 -6.39
C PHE A 121 -3.26 7.93 -5.26
N MET A 122 -4.13 8.69 -4.60
CA MET A 122 -4.77 8.29 -3.35
C MET A 122 -6.26 8.62 -3.38
N GLN A 123 -7.07 7.78 -2.73
CA GLN A 123 -8.49 8.02 -2.49
C GLN A 123 -8.77 8.03 -0.99
N LYS A 124 -9.78 8.79 -0.56
CA LYS A 124 -10.19 8.82 0.85
C LYS A 124 -10.61 7.43 1.31
N SER A 125 -10.08 6.99 2.45
CA SER A 125 -10.60 5.80 3.13
C SER A 125 -11.93 6.20 3.77
N ALA A 126 -12.99 5.47 3.42
CA ALA A 126 -14.33 5.61 4.01
C ALA A 126 -14.35 5.19 5.48
#